data_AF-A0A8I0H3K7-F1
#
_entry.id   AF-A0A8I0H3K7-F1
#
_cell.length_a   1.000
_cell.length_b   1.000
_cell.length_c   1.000
_cell.angle_alpha   90.00
_cell.angle_beta   90.00
_cell.angle_gamma   90.00
#
_symmetry.space_group_name_H-M   'P 1'
#
loop_
_entity.id
_entity.type
_entity.pdbx_description
1 polymer ?
#
loop_
_entity_poly.entity_id
_entity_poly.type
_entity_poly.pdbx_seq_one_letter_code
_entity_poly.pdbx_strand_id
1 'polypeptide(L)' 'VLPKTVELTTKFSRNIELKVPFVTAAMDTVTEAKMAIAIAREGGIGVIHKNMSIEEQARQVAIVKRAENGMIYDPV' A
#
# COMPACT_ATOMS: atom_id res chain seq x y z
N VAL A 1 -17.10 -9.81 -25.05
CA VAL A 1 -16.09 -9.53 -24.00
C VAL A 1 -15.93 -10.76 -23.12
N LEU A 2 -14.69 -11.19 -22.83
CA LEU A 2 -14.42 -12.30 -21.90
C LEU A 2 -14.07 -11.72 -20.52
N PRO A 3 -14.50 -12.33 -19.40
CA PRO A 3 -14.15 -11.83 -18.07
C PRO A 3 -12.64 -11.60 -17.87
N LYS A 4 -11.78 -12.45 -18.44
CA LYS A 4 -10.32 -12.32 -18.32
C LYS A 4 -9.69 -11.16 -19.11
N THR A 5 -10.45 -10.52 -20.00
CA THR A 5 -9.94 -9.43 -20.85
C THR A 5 -10.40 -8.06 -20.37
N VAL A 6 -11.04 -7.97 -19.19
CA VAL A 6 -11.42 -6.69 -18.60
C VAL A 6 -10.21 -6.06 -17.91
N GLU A 7 -10.05 -4.76 -18.08
CA GLU A 7 -9.01 -4.00 -17.40
C GLU A 7 -9.54 -3.50 -16.05
N LEU A 8 -8.77 -3.76 -14.98
CA LEU A 8 -9.09 -3.33 -13.62
C LEU A 8 -8.27 -2.11 -13.15
N THR A 9 -7.40 -1.60 -14.02
CA THR A 9 -6.59 -0.41 -13.76
C THR A 9 -7.49 0.77 -13.39
N THR A 10 -7.16 1.46 -12.30
CA THR A 10 -7.91 2.64 -11.84
C THR A 10 -6.99 3.71 -11.24
N LYS A 11 -7.45 4.96 -11.21
CA LYS A 11 -6.74 6.06 -10.57
C LYS A 11 -7.26 6.26 -9.14
N PHE A 12 -6.39 6.07 -8.15
CA PHE A 12 -6.68 6.41 -6.77
C PHE A 12 -6.59 7.92 -6.52
N SER A 13 -5.60 8.57 -7.14
CA SER A 13 -5.44 10.02 -7.13
C SER A 13 -4.88 10.51 -8.46
N ARG A 14 -4.63 11.82 -8.59
CA ARG A 14 -4.02 12.40 -9.81
C ARG A 14 -2.71 11.71 -10.21
N ASN A 15 -1.93 11.26 -9.22
CA ASN A 15 -0.57 10.75 -9.41
C ASN A 15 -0.42 9.27 -8.99
N ILE A 16 -1.50 8.58 -8.63
CA ILE A 16 -1.44 7.20 -8.14
C ILE A 16 -2.42 6.34 -8.94
N GLU A 17 -1.87 5.40 -9.69
CA GLU A 17 -2.59 4.35 -10.42
C GLU A 17 -2.51 3.03 -9.64
N LEU A 18 -3.60 2.28 -9.63
CA LEU A 18 -3.69 0.93 -9.06
C LEU A 18 -4.00 -0.08 -10.17
N LYS A 19 -3.52 -1.31 -10.04
CA LYS A 19 -3.82 -2.41 -10.96
C LYS A 19 -5.14 -3.11 -10.63
N VAL A 20 -5.62 -2.96 -9.40
CA VAL A 20 -6.95 -3.38 -8.98
C VAL A 20 -7.63 -2.27 -8.17
N PRO A 21 -8.96 -2.12 -8.23
CA PRO A 21 -9.69 -1.05 -7.56
C PRO A 21 -9.96 -1.36 -6.07
N PHE A 22 -8.93 -1.82 -5.34
CA PHE A 22 -9.04 -2.18 -3.93
C PHE A 22 -8.18 -1.27 -3.05
N VAL A 23 -8.80 -0.78 -1.97
CA VAL A 23 -8.19 0.05 -0.94
C VAL A 23 -8.57 -0.52 0.43
N THR A 24 -7.60 -0.71 1.32
CA THR A 24 -7.90 -1.16 2.69
C THR A 24 -8.26 0.01 3.61
N ALA A 25 -9.16 -0.24 4.55
CA ALA A 25 -9.63 0.79 5.48
C ALA A 25 -8.51 1.24 6.44
N ALA A 26 -8.43 2.54 6.72
CA ALA A 26 -7.48 3.15 7.65
C ALA A 26 -7.88 2.94 9.12
N MET A 27 -7.99 1.67 9.53
CA MET A 27 -8.41 1.24 10.87
C MET A 27 -7.34 0.37 11.52
N ASP A 28 -7.21 0.48 12.85
CA ASP A 28 -6.23 -0.27 13.66
C ASP A 28 -6.38 -1.78 13.55
N THR A 29 -7.62 -2.25 13.45
CA THR A 29 -7.92 -3.67 13.27
C THR A 29 -7.76 -4.16 11.83
N VAL A 30 -7.44 -3.27 10.88
CA VAL A 30 -7.42 -3.60 9.44
C VAL A 30 -6.05 -3.40 8.82
N THR A 31 -5.43 -2.23 8.96
CA THR A 31 -4.28 -1.86 8.12
C THR A 31 -3.08 -1.36 8.92
N GLU A 32 -2.16 -2.26 9.19
CA GLU A 32 -0.76 -1.98 9.53
C GLU A 32 0.18 -2.37 8.37
N ALA A 33 1.50 -2.30 8.56
CA ALA A 33 2.49 -2.55 7.51
C ALA A 33 2.28 -3.89 6.80
N LYS A 34 1.96 -4.96 7.53
CA LYS A 34 1.72 -6.29 6.95
C LYS A 34 0.59 -6.27 5.91
N MET A 35 -0.53 -5.64 6.23
CA MET A 35 -1.67 -5.56 5.31
C MET A 35 -1.38 -4.62 4.14
N ALA A 36 -0.74 -3.48 4.40
CA ALA A 36 -0.36 -2.53 3.36
C ALA A 36 0.61 -3.14 2.34
N ILE A 37 1.57 -3.97 2.78
CA ILE A 37 2.47 -4.73 1.89
C ILE A 37 1.69 -5.76 1.09
N ALA A 38 0.79 -6.52 1.73
CA ALA A 38 0.02 -7.56 1.07
C ALA A 38 -0.86 -6.99 -0.05
N ILE A 39 -1.63 -5.93 0.22
CA ILE A 39 -2.51 -5.35 -0.80
C ILE A 39 -1.72 -4.67 -1.92
N ALA A 40 -0.56 -4.08 -1.62
CA ALA A 40 0.30 -3.49 -2.64
C ALA A 40 0.82 -4.55 -3.64
N ARG A 41 1.18 -5.75 -3.15
CA ARG A 41 1.58 -6.89 -3.99
C ARG A 41 0.46 -7.39 -4.90
N GLU A 42 -0.79 -7.32 -4.43
CA GLU A 42 -1.98 -7.62 -5.23
C GLU A 42 -2.37 -6.47 -6.19
N GLY A 43 -1.61 -5.37 -6.19
CA GLY A 43 -1.82 -4.22 -7.09
C GLY A 43 -2.80 -3.17 -6.57
N GLY A 44 -3.24 -3.28 -5.31
CA GLY A 44 -4.07 -2.29 -4.63
C GLY A 44 -3.25 -1.35 -3.74
N ILE A 45 -3.91 -0.68 -2.78
CA ILE A 45 -3.24 0.25 -1.85
C ILE A 45 -3.77 0.10 -0.43
N GLY A 46 -2.87 0.20 0.55
CA GLY A 46 -3.23 0.20 1.97
C GLY A 46 -2.99 1.55 2.64
N VAL A 47 -3.92 1.96 3.50
CA VAL A 47 -3.81 3.20 4.29
C VAL A 47 -3.55 2.84 5.75
N ILE A 48 -2.37 3.18 6.26
CA ILE A 48 -2.02 2.94 7.67
C ILE A 48 -2.89 3.84 8.56
N HIS A 49 -3.54 3.25 9.56
CA HIS A 49 -4.36 3.98 10.52
C HIS A 49 -3.54 4.94 11.40
N LYS A 50 -4.22 5.82 12.12
CA LYS A 50 -3.61 6.85 12.98
C LYS A 50 -3.72 6.60 14.49
N ASN A 51 -4.16 5.40 14.88
CA ASN A 51 -4.33 5.02 16.29
C ASN A 51 -2.98 4.55 16.88
N MET A 52 -1.95 5.38 16.74
CA MET A 52 -0.58 5.17 17.23
C MET A 52 0.17 6.52 17.26
N SER A 53 1.39 6.55 17.79
CA SER A 53 2.21 7.76 17.74
C SER A 53 2.66 8.08 16.31
N ILE A 54 3.06 9.33 16.06
CA ILE A 54 3.57 9.76 14.75
C ILE A 54 4.81 8.94 14.37
N GLU A 55 5.68 8.67 15.34
CA GLU A 55 6.91 7.90 15.17
C GLU A 55 6.62 6.46 14.75
N GLU A 56 5.64 5.81 15.39
CA GLU A 56 5.27 4.44 15.02
C GLU A 56 4.59 4.41 13.65
N GLN A 57 3.71 5.38 13.34
CA GLN A 57 3.10 5.45 12.01
C GLN A 57 4.15 5.62 10.91
N ALA A 58 5.14 6.50 11.13
CA ALA A 58 6.27 6.67 10.23
C ALA A 58 7.09 5.38 10.09
N ARG A 59 7.29 4.63 11.18
CA ARG A 59 7.97 3.33 11.16
C ARG A 59 7.21 2.31 10.31
N GLN A 60 5.89 2.21 10.46
CA GLN A 60 5.04 1.35 9.65
C GLN A 60 5.18 1.68 8.16
N VAL A 61 5.12 2.97 7.79
CA VAL A 61 5.34 3.42 6.41
C VAL A 61 6.74 3.06 5.91
N ALA A 62 7.79 3.28 6.70
CA ALA A 62 9.16 2.93 6.34
C ALA A 62 9.33 1.42 6.07
N ILE A 63 8.68 0.57 6.87
CA ILE A 63 8.66 -0.89 6.65
C ILE A 63 8.01 -1.21 5.30
N VAL A 64 6.85 -0.64 4.98
CA VAL A 64 6.15 -0.86 3.70
C VAL A 64 7.03 -0.45 2.52
N LYS A 65 7.66 0.73 2.57
CA LYS A 65 8.52 1.23 1.49
C LYS A 65 9.79 0.40 1.28
N ARG A 66 10.26 -0.33 2.30
CA ARG A 66 11.42 -1.23 2.23
C ARG A 66 11.05 -2.66 1.82
N ALA A 67 9.77 -3.02 1.74
CA ALA A 67 9.33 -4.41 1.55
C ALA A 67 9.54 -4.96 0.14
N GLU A 68 9.67 -4.11 -0.88
CA GLU A 68 9.95 -4.50 -2.28
C GLU A 68 11.20 -3.83 -2.86
N ASN A 69 11.70 -2.79 -2.20
CA ASN A 69 12.99 -2.21 -2.56
C ASN A 69 14.10 -3.16 -2.09
N GLY A 70 14.58 -4.03 -2.98
CA GLY A 70 15.93 -4.57 -2.86
C GLY A 70 16.90 -3.40 -2.75
N MET A 71 17.33 -3.09 -1.52
CA MET A 71 18.46 -2.22 -1.19
C MET A 71 18.70 -1.04 -2.16
N ILE A 72 17.86 0.00 -2.12
CA ILE A 72 18.37 1.34 -2.43
C ILE A 72 18.72 1.94 -1.08
N TYR A 73 19.94 1.64 -0.65
CA TYR A 73 20.55 2.27 0.53
C TYR A 73 20.69 3.76 0.27
N ASP A 74 20.35 4.54 1.29
CA ASP A 74 20.93 5.84 1.55
C ASP A 74 22.40 5.59 1.94
N PRO A 75 23.41 5.85 1.08
CA PRO A 75 24.79 5.75 1.50
C PRO A 75 25.24 7.13 2.00
N VAL A 76 25.31 7.26 3.32
CA VAL A 76 25.98 8.31 4.12
C VAL A 76 25.48 9.75 3.94
#